data_AF-A0A2X1ZJY1-F1
#
_entry.id   AF-A0A2X1ZJY1-F1
#
_cell.length_a   1.000
_cell.length_b   1.000
_cell.length_c   1.000
_cell.angle_alpha   90.00
_cell.angle_beta   90.00
_cell.angle_gamma   90.00
#
_symmetry.space_group_name_H-M   'P 1'
#
loop_
_entity.id
_entity.type
_entity.pdbx_description
1 polymer ?
#
loop_
_entity_poly.entity_id
_entity_poly.type
_entity_poly.pdbx_seq_one_letter_code
_entity_poly.pdbx_strand_id
1 'polypeptide(L)'
;MQLMYSFKLYYEDGVLSLNDAYGDVAWRPRTYLKGAKDDLNIGKESIYKVLNSLKETSTSKFFQTYWIDSITAELIKMKKYMNSGKLDIRRVNRELSTSKKWEILQKKAGYAKFMETSKEKLLLLSDIKIFDE
;
A
#
# COMPACT_ATOMS: atom_id res chain seq x y z
N MET A 1 -14.24 -7.02 -3.17
CA MET A 1 -13.16 -6.21 -2.58
C MET A 1 -13.36 -4.75 -3.02
N GLN A 2 -13.40 -3.76 -2.12
CA GLN A 2 -13.64 -2.34 -2.48
C GLN A 2 -12.72 -1.34 -1.74
N LEU A 3 -11.57 -0.88 -2.25
CA LEU A 3 -10.25 -1.52 -2.23
C LEU A 3 -9.35 -0.73 -1.25
N MET A 4 -8.52 -1.37 -0.43
CA MET A 4 -7.94 -0.76 0.78
C MET A 4 -6.48 -0.28 0.60
N TYR A 5 -6.23 0.62 -0.35
CA TYR A 5 -4.91 1.10 -0.82
C TYR A 5 -4.17 0.15 -1.77
N SER A 6 -3.98 0.63 -3.00
CA SER A 6 -3.09 0.04 -4.00
C SER A 6 -2.35 1.17 -4.71
N PHE A 7 -1.02 1.13 -4.69
CA PHE A 7 -0.17 2.11 -5.35
C PHE A 7 0.79 1.39 -6.29
N LYS A 8 0.99 1.95 -7.49
CA LYS A 8 1.94 1.45 -8.48
C LYS A 8 2.79 2.60 -9.00
N LEU A 9 4.10 2.43 -8.94
CA LEU A 9 5.09 3.36 -9.48
C LEU A 9 5.80 2.66 -10.62
N TYR A 10 5.76 3.27 -11.80
CA TYR A 10 6.30 2.72 -13.03
C TYR A 10 7.65 3.34 -13.31
N TYR A 11 8.65 2.48 -13.44
CA TYR A 11 10.01 2.83 -13.83
C TYR A 11 10.32 2.17 -15.17
N GLU A 12 11.44 2.57 -15.78
CA GLU A 12 11.98 1.88 -16.94
C GLU A 12 12.26 0.42 -16.59
N ASP A 13 12.91 0.15 -15.46
CA ASP A 13 13.35 -1.21 -15.11
C ASP A 13 12.29 -2.08 -14.45
N GLY A 14 11.09 -1.56 -14.15
CA GLY A 14 10.09 -2.32 -13.41
C GLY A 14 8.93 -1.51 -12.85
N VAL A 15 8.14 -2.18 -12.03
CA VAL A 15 7.00 -1.61 -11.32
C VAL A 15 7.15 -1.89 -9.83
N LEU A 16 7.18 -0.83 -9.04
CA LEU A 16 7.08 -0.91 -7.58
C LEU A 16 5.61 -0.83 -7.20
N SER A 17 5.15 -1.72 -6.33
CA SER A 17 3.75 -1.78 -5.92
C SER A 17 3.59 -1.97 -4.42
N LEU A 18 2.58 -1.30 -3.87
CA LEU A 18 1.99 -1.61 -2.56
C LEU A 18 0.58 -2.11 -2.86
N ASN A 19 0.28 -3.35 -2.48
CA ASN A 19 -0.92 -4.04 -2.96
C ASN A 19 -2.09 -4.04 -1.97
N ASP A 20 -1.85 -3.73 -0.70
CA ASP A 20 -2.87 -3.63 0.35
C ASP A 20 -2.39 -2.67 1.47
N ALA A 21 -3.30 -2.23 2.35
CA ALA A 21 -3.04 -1.40 3.53
C ALA A 21 -1.95 -1.98 4.43
N TYR A 22 -1.90 -3.31 4.49
CA TYR A 22 -1.00 -4.09 5.33
C TYR A 22 0.02 -4.89 4.49
N GLY A 23 -0.12 -4.84 3.17
CA GLY A 23 0.51 -5.76 2.25
C GLY A 23 1.96 -5.41 1.92
N ASP A 24 2.59 -6.35 1.23
CA ASP A 24 4.00 -6.31 0.88
C ASP A 24 4.34 -5.21 -0.13
N VAL A 25 5.53 -4.63 0.07
CA VAL A 25 6.18 -3.80 -0.95
C VAL A 25 6.83 -4.74 -1.96
N ALA A 26 6.34 -4.66 -3.19
CA ALA A 26 6.64 -5.61 -4.24
C ALA A 26 7.29 -4.94 -5.44
N TRP A 27 8.37 -5.55 -5.94
CA TRP A 27 9.03 -5.13 -7.16
C TRP A 27 8.84 -6.17 -8.26
N ARG A 28 8.27 -5.73 -9.37
CA ARG A 28 8.18 -6.50 -10.59
C ARG A 28 9.18 -5.94 -11.61
N PRO A 29 10.33 -6.59 -11.83
CA PRO A 29 11.25 -6.14 -12.87
C PRO A 29 10.60 -6.27 -14.25
N ARG A 30 10.94 -5.39 -15.18
CA ARG A 30 10.65 -5.60 -16.59
C ARG A 30 11.69 -6.55 -17.14
N THR A 31 11.24 -7.67 -17.70
CA THR A 31 12.12 -8.58 -18.44
C THR A 31 12.39 -7.95 -19.81
N TYR A 32 13.62 -7.53 -20.03
CA TYR A 32 14.08 -7.06 -21.34
C TYR A 32 14.69 -8.25 -22.08
N LEU A 33 13.93 -8.82 -23.03
CA LEU A 33 14.46 -9.83 -23.93
C LEU A 33 15.42 -9.18 -24.93
N LYS A 34 16.70 -9.10 -24.57
CA LYS A 34 17.77 -8.77 -25.53
C LYS A 34 17.97 -10.01 -26.40
N GLY A 35 17.67 -9.90 -27.70
CA GLY A 35 17.97 -10.89 -28.75
C GLY A 35 17.92 -12.36 -28.29
N ALA A 36 16.73 -12.98 -28.33
CA ALA A 36 16.41 -14.30 -27.80
C ALA A 36 17.17 -15.52 -28.42
N LYS A 37 18.33 -15.35 -29.04
CA LYS A 37 19.05 -16.43 -29.72
C LYS A 37 20.11 -17.14 -28.88
N ASP A 38 20.70 -16.52 -27.85
CA ASP A 38 21.89 -17.10 -27.20
C ASP A 38 21.82 -17.27 -25.66
N ASP A 39 20.74 -16.86 -25.00
CA ASP A 39 20.73 -16.86 -23.52
C ASP A 39 19.86 -17.98 -22.93
N LEU A 40 20.48 -19.14 -22.71
CA LEU A 40 19.90 -20.35 -22.10
C LEU A 40 19.37 -20.13 -20.67
N ASN A 41 19.62 -18.97 -20.06
CA ASN A 41 19.24 -18.65 -18.69
C ASN A 41 18.05 -17.67 -18.57
N ILE A 42 17.42 -17.25 -19.67
CA ILE A 42 16.26 -16.31 -19.64
C ILE A 42 15.13 -16.81 -18.72
N GLY A 43 14.91 -18.12 -18.64
CA GLY A 43 13.91 -18.72 -17.75
C GLY A 43 14.27 -18.70 -16.25
N LYS A 44 15.48 -18.27 -15.88
CA LYS A 44 15.95 -18.21 -14.49
C LYS A 44 15.78 -16.84 -13.83
N GLU A 45 15.42 -15.80 -14.59
CA GLU A 45 15.15 -14.49 -14.01
C GLU A 45 13.84 -14.49 -13.22
N SER A 46 13.90 -13.99 -11.99
CA SER A 46 12.69 -13.91 -11.15
C SER A 46 11.70 -12.90 -11.75
N ILE A 47 10.53 -13.40 -12.14
CA ILE A 47 9.40 -12.59 -12.65
C ILE A 47 8.90 -11.59 -11.59
N TYR A 48 9.22 -11.84 -10.32
CA TYR A 48 8.73 -11.06 -9.19
C TYR A 48 9.65 -11.13 -7.98
N LYS A 49 9.95 -9.99 -7.35
CA LYS A 49 10.68 -9.93 -6.10
C LYS A 49 9.84 -9.24 -5.04
N VAL A 50 9.41 -9.98 -4.03
CA VAL A 50 8.89 -9.40 -2.80
C VAL A 50 10.08 -8.73 -2.10
N LEU A 51 10.09 -7.39 -2.06
CA LEU A 51 11.21 -6.65 -1.45
C LEU A 51 11.12 -6.65 0.06
N ASN A 52 9.90 -6.68 0.58
CA ASN A 52 9.63 -6.80 2.00
C ASN A 52 8.42 -7.71 2.17
N SER A 53 8.67 -8.97 2.52
CA SER A 53 7.61 -9.89 2.90
C SER A 53 7.22 -9.55 4.34
N LEU A 54 6.19 -8.73 4.50
CA LEU A 54 5.41 -8.75 5.72
C LEU A 54 4.80 -10.15 5.77
N LYS A 55 5.40 -11.00 6.62
CA LYS A 55 4.81 -12.29 7.05
C LYS A 55 3.31 -12.11 7.15
N GLU A 56 2.52 -13.07 6.66
CA GLU A 56 1.08 -13.10 6.85
C GLU A 56 0.73 -12.65 8.27
N THR A 57 0.27 -11.41 8.38
CA THR A 57 0.02 -10.75 9.65
C THR A 57 -1.47 -10.59 9.73
N SER A 58 -2.08 -11.20 10.75
CA SER A 58 -3.50 -11.00 11.00
C SER A 58 -3.77 -9.52 11.27
N THR A 59 -4.93 -9.02 10.86
CA THR A 59 -5.34 -7.62 11.09
C THR A 59 -5.22 -7.23 12.57
N SER A 60 -5.56 -8.15 13.48
CA SER A 60 -5.42 -7.96 14.93
C SER A 60 -3.96 -7.70 15.33
N LYS A 61 -3.03 -8.54 14.85
CA LYS A 61 -1.60 -8.38 15.12
C LYS A 61 -1.06 -7.06 14.56
N PHE A 62 -1.53 -6.64 13.38
CA PHE A 62 -1.13 -5.36 12.80
C PHE A 62 -1.46 -4.17 13.72
N PHE A 63 -2.70 -4.12 14.24
CA PHE A 63 -3.13 -3.04 15.12
C PHE A 63 -2.47 -3.08 16.50
N GLN A 64 -2.10 -4.26 16.99
CA GLN A 64 -1.45 -4.42 18.30
C GLN A 64 0.05 -4.13 18.28
N THR A 65 0.71 -4.17 17.12
CA THR A 65 2.15 -3.92 17.02
C THR A 65 2.44 -2.70 16.13
N TYR A 66 2.37 -2.89 14.82
CA TYR A 66 2.87 -1.92 13.83
C TYR A 66 2.14 -0.57 13.90
N TRP A 67 0.83 -0.59 14.16
CA TRP A 67 0.06 0.63 14.34
C TRP A 67 0.50 1.40 15.58
N ILE A 68 0.63 0.71 16.73
CA ILE A 68 1.05 1.33 18.00
C ILE A 68 2.46 1.89 17.88
N ASP A 69 3.38 1.15 17.26
CA ASP A 69 4.76 1.59 17.04
C ASP A 69 4.81 2.86 16.17
N SER A 70 3.99 2.92 15.12
CA SER A 70 3.89 4.08 14.24
C SER A 70 3.37 5.33 14.96
N ILE A 71 2.32 5.18 15.78
CA ILE A 71 1.79 6.27 16.60
C ILE A 71 2.82 6.73 17.63
N THR A 72 3.50 5.79 18.29
CA THR A 72 4.55 6.09 19.27
C THR A 72 5.70 6.88 18.64
N ALA A 73 6.12 6.50 17.43
CA ALA A 73 7.15 7.24 16.69
C ALA A 73 6.73 8.68 16.37
N GLU A 74 5.46 8.91 16.00
CA GLU A 74 4.95 10.27 15.78
C GLU A 74 4.89 11.09 17.08
N LEU A 75 4.47 10.51 18.20
CA LEU A 75 4.48 11.18 19.50
C LEU A 75 5.90 11.58 19.94
N ILE A 76 6.88 10.72 19.71
CA ILE A 76 8.30 11.02 19.99
C ILE A 76 8.77 12.20 19.13
N LYS A 77 8.41 12.24 17.83
CA LYS A 77 8.73 13.38 16.96
C LYS A 77 8.07 14.66 17.47
N MET A 78 6.81 14.59 17.88
CA MET A 78 6.09 15.73 18.45
C MET A 78 6.79 16.28 19.70
N LYS A 79 7.20 15.40 20.62
CA LYS A 79 7.98 15.80 21.81
C LYS A 79 9.28 16.53 21.42
N LYS A 80 9.99 16.04 20.40
CA LYS A 80 11.21 16.70 19.89
C LYS A 80 10.91 18.09 19.31
N TYR A 81 9.79 18.26 18.60
CA TYR A 81 9.38 19.58 18.10
C TYR A 81 9.07 20.56 19.23
N MET A 82 8.31 20.13 20.24
CA MET A 82 8.01 20.97 21.41
C MET A 82 9.27 21.40 22.14
N ASN A 83 10.21 20.47 22.35
CA ASN A 83 11.46 20.76 23.05
C ASN A 83 12.40 21.67 22.23
N SER A 84 12.41 21.53 20.90
CA SER A 84 13.29 22.33 20.04
C SER A 84 12.71 23.70 19.68
N GLY A 85 11.41 23.91 19.89
CA GLY A 85 10.70 25.14 19.50
C GLY A 85 10.73 25.42 17.99
N LYS A 86 11.14 24.45 17.16
CA LYS A 86 11.33 24.61 15.72
C LYS A 86 10.29 23.79 14.96
N LEU A 87 9.54 24.47 14.11
CA LEU A 87 8.57 23.86 13.21
C LEU A 87 9.27 23.22 12.01
N ASP A 88 8.87 22.01 11.62
CA ASP A 88 9.26 21.45 10.33
C ASP A 88 8.38 22.03 9.21
N ILE A 89 8.86 23.14 8.65
CA ILE A 89 8.17 23.88 7.58
C ILE A 89 7.89 22.98 6.37
N ARG A 90 8.78 22.04 6.04
CA ARG A 90 8.60 21.14 4.89
C ARG A 90 7.43 20.19 5.15
N ARG A 91 7.34 19.64 6.36
CA ARG A 91 6.21 18.79 6.76
C ARG A 91 4.90 19.55 6.70
N VAL A 92 4.84 20.74 7.30
CA VAL A 92 3.61 21.55 7.35
C VAL A 92 3.12 21.93 5.95
N ASN A 93 4.04 22.38 5.08
CA ASN A 93 3.69 22.70 3.70
C ASN A 93 3.20 21.47 2.92
N ARG A 94 3.79 20.29 3.15
CA ARG A 94 3.34 19.04 2.55
C ARG A 94 1.92 18.68 3.01
N GLU A 95 1.65 18.74 4.31
CA GLU A 95 0.33 18.43 4.87
C GLU A 95 -0.75 19.39 4.33
N LEU A 96 -0.47 20.69 4.31
CA LEU A 96 -1.37 21.69 3.74
C LEU A 96 -1.65 21.47 2.24
N SER A 97 -0.60 21.15 1.47
CA SER A 97 -0.73 20.85 0.04
C SER A 97 -1.57 19.60 -0.21
N THR A 98 -1.35 18.54 0.58
CA THR A 98 -2.14 17.30 0.49
C THR A 98 -3.61 17.57 0.79
N SER A 99 -3.93 18.31 1.85
CA SER A 99 -5.32 18.66 2.20
C SER A 99 -6.02 19.45 1.09
N LYS A 100 -5.34 20.44 0.50
CA LYS A 100 -5.89 21.20 -0.64
C LYS A 100 -6.15 20.32 -1.86
N LYS A 101 -5.24 19.41 -2.18
CA LYS A 101 -5.42 18.47 -3.30
C LYS A 101 -6.58 17.50 -3.04
N TRP A 102 -6.72 17.03 -1.80
CA TRP A 102 -7.83 16.17 -1.40
C TRP A 102 -9.18 16.88 -1.58
N GLU A 103 -9.28 18.14 -1.15
CA GLU A 103 -10.48 18.94 -1.33
C GLU A 103 -10.86 19.11 -2.82
N ILE A 104 -9.87 19.36 -3.69
CA ILE A 104 -10.09 19.46 -5.14
C ILE A 104 -10.62 18.13 -5.70
N LEU A 105 -10.04 17.00 -5.28
CA LEU A 105 -10.49 15.67 -5.71
C LEU A 105 -11.91 15.39 -5.24
N GLN A 106 -12.24 15.71 -3.99
CA GLN A 106 -13.57 15.51 -3.44
C GLN A 106 -14.61 16.37 -4.16
N LYS A 107 -14.31 17.65 -4.44
CA LYS A 107 -15.20 18.53 -5.22
C LYS A 107 -15.46 18.01 -6.63
N LYS A 108 -14.46 17.38 -7.26
CA LYS A 108 -14.60 16.75 -8.59
C LYS A 108 -15.37 15.45 -8.56
N ALA A 109 -15.14 14.62 -7.53
CA ALA A 109 -15.80 13.33 -7.37
C ALA A 109 -17.26 13.46 -6.94
N GLY A 110 -17.61 14.53 -6.22
CA GLY A 110 -18.92 14.72 -5.62
C GLY A 110 -19.10 13.88 -4.34
N TYR A 111 -20.32 13.86 -3.82
CA TYR A 111 -20.65 13.05 -2.65
C TYR A 111 -20.74 11.57 -3.02
N ALA A 112 -20.35 10.71 -2.07
CA ALA A 112 -20.50 9.27 -2.24
C ALA A 112 -21.98 8.92 -2.46
N LYS A 113 -22.24 8.00 -3.40
CA LYS A 113 -23.58 7.51 -3.67
C LYS A 113 -24.10 6.76 -2.44
N PHE A 114 -25.31 7.10 -1.98
CA PHE A 114 -26.01 6.30 -0.99
C PHE A 114 -26.29 4.91 -1.57
N MET A 115 -25.74 3.89 -0.93
CA MET A 115 -26.00 2.50 -1.27
C MET A 115 -26.50 1.78 -0.03
N GLU A 116 -27.64 1.11 -0.13
CA GLU A 116 -28.05 0.12 0.85
C GLU A 116 -27.14 -1.10 0.70
N THR A 117 -26.11 -1.17 1.53
CA THR A 117 -25.31 -2.38 1.67
C THR A 117 -26.14 -3.40 2.45
N SER A 118 -26.72 -4.38 1.76
CA SER A 118 -27.23 -5.59 2.44
C SER A 118 -26.04 -6.28 3.12
N LYS A 119 -26.15 -6.53 4.43
CA LYS A 119 -25.13 -7.24 5.24
C LYS A 119 -24.83 -8.66 4.71
N GLU A 120 -25.69 -9.18 3.84
CA GLU A 120 -25.69 -10.57 3.36
C GLU A 120 -24.63 -10.89 2.30
N LYS A 121 -23.85 -9.91 1.81
CA LYS A 121 -22.74 -10.16 0.87
C LYS A 121 -21.38 -10.38 1.52
N LEU A 122 -21.34 -10.71 2.81
CA LEU A 122 -20.21 -11.43 3.38
C LEU A 122 -20.30 -12.88 2.88
N LEU A 123 -19.79 -13.13 1.68
CA LEU A 123 -19.41 -14.49 1.28
C LEU A 123 -18.53 -15.02 2.42
N LEU A 124 -19.03 -16.00 3.16
CA LEU A 124 -18.23 -16.69 4.14
C LEU A 124 -17.11 -17.38 3.36
N LEU A 125 -15.86 -17.14 3.76
CA LEU A 125 -14.69 -17.80 3.18
C LEU A 125 -14.79 -19.34 3.24
N SER A 126 -15.69 -19.90 4.06
CA SER A 126 -16.05 -21.32 4.06
C SER A 126 -16.61 -21.79 2.73
N ASP A 127 -17.36 -20.94 2.02
CA ASP A 127 -18.06 -21.31 0.78
C ASP A 127 -17.11 -21.37 -0.42
N ILE A 128 -15.91 -20.78 -0.28
CA ILE A 128 -14.87 -20.75 -1.31
C ILE A 128 -13.92 -21.96 -1.17
N LYS A 129 -13.83 -22.59 0.01
CA LYS A 129 -12.99 -23.77 0.25
C LYS A 129 -13.46 -25.06 -0.44
N ILE A 130 -14.65 -25.05 -1.05
CA ILE A 130 -15.24 -26.24 -1.70
C ILE A 130 -14.73 -26.40 -3.15
N PHE A 131 -13.95 -25.45 -3.68
CA PHE A 131 -13.45 -25.51 -5.07
C PHE A 131 -12.07 -26.15 -5.25
N ASP A 132 -11.42 -26.62 -4.18
CA ASP A 132 -10.10 -27.27 -4.23
C ASP A 132 -10.16 -28.81 -4.05
N GLU A 133 -11.30 -29.46 -4.32
CA GLU A 133 -11.40 -30.94 -4.47
C GLU A 133 -11.45 -31.38 -5.94
#